data_AF-A0A7C1C1R9-F1
#
_entry.id   AF-A0A7C1C1R9-F1
#
_cell.length_a   1.000
_cell.length_b   1.000
_cell.length_c   1.000
_cell.angle_alpha   90.00
_cell.angle_beta   90.00
_cell.angle_gamma   90.00
#
_symmetry.space_group_name_H-M   'P 1'
#
loop_
_entity.id
_entity.type
_entity.pdbx_description
1 polymer ?
#
loop_
_entity_poly.entity_id
_entity_poly.type
_entity_poly.pdbx_seq_one_letter_code
_entity_poly.pdbx_strand_id
1 'polypeptide(L)'
;RLVINAIRKETEIPALDYTEHLWNEKEIKSVANITRGDVEEFLPIAADIPIKPEIKRFKLEEANEALIMLKHGKYRGAGVLSIE
;
A
#
# COMPACT_ATOMS: atom_id res chain seq x y z
N ARG A 1 12.31 -10.29 9.34
CA ARG A 1 12.06 -8.85 9.12
C ARG A 1 10.56 -8.63 8.94
N LEU A 2 9.91 -7.89 9.84
CA LEU A 2 8.50 -7.51 9.67
C LEU A 2 8.46 -6.08 9.11
N VAL A 3 7.84 -5.91 7.95
CA VAL A 3 7.63 -4.59 7.34
C VAL A 3 6.14 -4.29 7.38
N ILE A 4 5.77 -3.21 8.07
CA ILE A 4 4.38 -2.77 8.16
C ILE A 4 4.23 -1.55 7.25
N ASN A 5 3.56 -1.74 6.13
CA ASN A 5 3.06 -0.64 5.31
C ASN A 5 1.61 -0.34 5.71
N ALA A 6 1.44 0.32 6.85
CA ALA A 6 0.15 0.80 7.31
C ALA A 6 0.09 2.30 7.02
N ILE A 7 -0.58 2.67 5.92
CA ILE A 7 -0.83 4.07 5.60
C ILE A 7 -1.64 4.67 6.75
N ARG A 8 -0.95 5.49 7.56
CA ARG A 8 -1.49 6.31 8.64
C ARG A 8 -2.27 5.54 9.71
N LYS A 9 -1.58 4.68 10.47
CA LYS A 9 -2.11 4.16 11.75
C LYS A 9 -2.02 5.26 12.82
N GLU A 10 -3.17 5.78 13.25
CA GLU A 10 -3.27 6.78 14.32
C GLU A 10 -3.36 6.18 15.73
N THR A 11 -3.53 4.86 15.83
CA THR A 11 -3.63 4.16 17.12
C THR A 11 -2.27 3.79 17.68
N GLU A 12 -2.14 3.86 19.00
CA GLU A 12 -0.92 3.49 19.73
C GLU A 12 -0.45 2.06 19.36
N ILE A 13 0.87 1.86 19.45
CA ILE A 13 1.45 0.52 19.34
C ILE A 13 1.08 -0.22 20.63
N PRO A 14 0.40 -1.38 20.55
CA PRO A 14 0.07 -2.16 21.73
C PRO A 14 1.34 -2.57 22.50
N ALA A 15 1.19 -2.92 23.78
CA ALA A 15 2.31 -3.45 24.56
C ALA A 15 2.91 -4.69 23.88
N LEU A 16 4.24 -4.71 23.79
CA LEU A 16 5.00 -5.80 23.18
C LEU A 16 5.83 -6.49 24.25
N ASP A 17 5.70 -7.82 24.35
CA ASP A 17 6.70 -8.65 25.03
C ASP A 17 8.03 -8.60 24.24
N TYR A 18 9.11 -8.16 24.89
CA TYR A 18 10.40 -7.99 24.22
C TYR A 18 11.04 -9.33 23.83
N THR A 19 11.00 -10.32 24.72
CA THR A 19 11.63 -11.64 24.55
C THR A 19 10.97 -12.38 23.39
N GLU A 20 9.64 -12.40 23.37
CA GLU A 20 8.87 -13.09 22.35
C GLU A 20 8.90 -12.33 21.01
N HIS A 21 8.68 -11.01 21.05
CA HIS A 21 8.41 -10.25 19.82
C HIS A 21 9.62 -9.56 19.21
N LEU A 22 10.66 -9.20 19.99
CA LEU A 22 11.77 -8.36 19.49
C LEU A 22 13.19 -8.92 19.70
N TRP A 23 13.38 -9.88 20.60
CA TRP A 23 14.67 -10.55 20.78
C TRP A 23 15.06 -11.38 19.55
N ASN A 24 16.34 -11.78 19.46
CA ASN A 24 17.00 -12.41 18.31
C ASN A 24 17.10 -11.49 17.09
N GLU A 25 17.58 -10.26 17.32
CA GLU A 25 17.88 -9.28 16.27
C GLU A 25 16.68 -8.96 15.35
N LYS A 26 15.46 -9.07 15.88
CA LYS A 26 14.26 -8.68 15.14
C LYS A 26 14.20 -7.15 15.05
N GLU A 27 13.71 -6.65 13.93
CA GLU A 27 13.52 -5.22 13.67
C GLU A 27 12.03 -4.91 13.46
N ILE A 28 11.57 -3.81 14.07
CA ILE A 28 10.29 -3.15 13.76
C ILE A 28 10.61 -1.79 13.13
N LYS A 29 10.10 -1.55 11.91
CA LYS A 29 10.31 -0.31 11.17
C LYS A 29 9.01 0.18 10.58
N SER A 30 8.68 1.44 10.83
CA SER A 30 7.66 2.15 10.06
C SER A 30 8.26 2.57 8.72
N VAL A 31 7.51 2.36 7.66
CA VAL A 31 7.84 2.85 6.32
C VAL A 31 6.68 3.70 5.85
N ALA A 32 6.99 4.86 5.29
CA ALA A 32 6.02 5.79 4.76
C ALA A 32 6.63 6.51 3.57
N ASN A 33 5.79 6.81 2.59
CA ASN A 33 6.17 7.47 1.35
C ASN A 33 7.17 6.67 0.50
N ILE A 34 7.27 7.07 -0.75
CA ILE A 34 8.27 6.61 -1.71
C ILE A 34 8.83 7.84 -2.40
N THR A 35 10.12 7.86 -2.67
CA THR A 35 10.75 8.92 -3.45
C THR A 35 10.63 8.62 -4.94
N ARG A 36 10.91 9.63 -5.78
CA ARG A 36 11.03 9.43 -7.22
C ARG A 36 12.13 8.40 -7.55
N GLY A 37 13.27 8.46 -6.86
CA GLY A 37 14.38 7.52 -7.07
C GLY A 37 13.96 6.08 -6.77
N ASP A 38 13.25 5.84 -5.67
CA ASP A 38 12.73 4.50 -5.33
C ASP A 38 11.85 3.92 -6.47
N VAL A 39 11.04 4.78 -7.10
CA VAL A 39 10.16 4.39 -8.22
C VAL A 39 10.96 4.10 -9.49
N GLU A 40 11.95 4.94 -9.82
CA GLU A 40 12.82 4.78 -10.98
C GLU A 40 13.64 3.47 -10.89
N GLU A 41 14.07 3.10 -9.69
CA GLU A 41 14.78 1.85 -9.44
C GLU A 41 13.84 0.62 -9.45
N PHE A 42 12.64 0.75 -8.90
CA PHE A 42 11.74 -0.40 -8.70
C PHE A 42 10.88 -0.77 -9.92
N LEU A 43 10.39 0.21 -10.70
CA LEU A 43 9.49 -0.06 -11.82
C LEU A 43 10.07 -1.01 -12.89
N PRO A 44 11.36 -0.91 -13.29
CA PRO A 44 11.96 -1.88 -14.21
C PRO A 44 11.91 -3.31 -13.67
N ILE A 45 12.25 -3.48 -12.39
CA ILE A 45 12.21 -4.79 -11.71
C ILE A 45 10.78 -5.33 -11.67
N ALA A 46 9.79 -4.48 -11.38
CA ALA A 46 8.39 -4.88 -11.36
C ALA A 46 7.87 -5.33 -12.74
N ALA A 47 8.38 -4.72 -13.82
CA ALA A 47 8.07 -5.12 -15.20
C ALA A 47 8.69 -6.49 -15.56
N ASP A 48 9.89 -6.78 -15.07
CA ASP A 48 10.59 -8.05 -15.29
C ASP A 48 9.96 -9.24 -14.51
N ILE A 49 9.31 -8.97 -13.37
CA ILE A 49 8.60 -9.97 -12.51
C ILE A 49 7.14 -10.24 -12.97
N PRO A 50 6.75 -9.76 -14.15
CA PRO A 50 5.41 -9.27 -14.53
C PRO A 50 4.35 -9.24 -13.42
N ILE A 51 4.46 -8.30 -12.48
CA ILE A 51 3.41 -8.07 -11.47
C ILE A 51 2.13 -7.55 -12.17
N LYS A 52 1.00 -8.24 -11.99
CA LYS A 52 -0.32 -7.83 -12.51
C LYS A 52 -1.22 -7.35 -11.36
N PRO A 53 -1.27 -6.03 -11.08
CA PRO A 53 -2.16 -5.52 -10.06
C PRO A 53 -3.64 -5.71 -10.45
N GLU A 54 -4.46 -6.08 -9.48
CA GLU A 54 -5.92 -6.05 -9.62
C GLU A 54 -6.36 -4.58 -9.65
N ILE A 55 -7.08 -4.19 -10.72
CA ILE A 55 -7.58 -2.83 -10.89
C ILE A 55 -9.05 -2.84 -11.24
N LYS A 56 -9.77 -1.82 -10.76
CA LYS A 56 -11.10 -1.45 -11.26
C LYS A 56 -10.99 -0.09 -11.95
N ARG A 57 -11.32 -0.07 -13.25
CA ARG A 57 -11.32 1.16 -14.04
C ARG A 57 -12.65 1.89 -13.89
N PHE A 58 -12.57 3.21 -13.87
CA PHE A 58 -13.69 4.14 -13.88
C PHE A 58 -13.37 5.23 -14.91
N LYS A 59 -14.40 5.78 -15.54
CA LYS A 59 -14.25 7.02 -16.32
C LYS A 59 -14.01 8.20 -15.39
N LEU A 60 -13.46 9.28 -15.94
CA LEU A 60 -13.25 10.50 -15.16
C LEU A 60 -14.57 11.05 -14.60
N GLU A 61 -15.67 10.97 -15.35
CA GLU A 61 -17.00 11.42 -14.91
C GLU A 61 -17.54 10.60 -13.73
N GLU A 62 -17.08 9.36 -13.56
CA GLU A 62 -17.48 8.44 -12.50
C GLU A 62 -16.66 8.63 -11.20
N ALA A 63 -15.78 9.63 -11.13
CA ALA A 63 -14.87 9.82 -10.01
C ALA A 63 -15.56 9.85 -8.63
N ASN A 64 -16.72 10.49 -8.55
CA ASN A 64 -17.48 10.55 -7.30
C ASN A 64 -18.00 9.16 -6.87
N GLU A 65 -18.46 8.35 -7.82
CA GLU A 65 -18.87 6.97 -7.55
C GLU A 65 -17.67 6.12 -7.13
N ALA A 66 -16.53 6.26 -7.81
CA ALA A 66 -15.30 5.56 -7.47
C ALA A 66 -14.86 5.85 -6.02
N LEU A 67 -14.98 7.10 -5.56
CA LEU A 67 -14.69 7.49 -4.18
C LEU A 67 -15.67 6.91 -3.16
N ILE A 68 -16.97 6.90 -3.46
CA ILE A 68 -18.00 6.27 -2.60
C ILE A 68 -17.73 4.77 -2.49
N MET A 69 -17.44 4.11 -3.61
CA MET A 69 -17.09 2.69 -3.62
C MET A 69 -15.83 2.41 -2.80
N LEU A 70 -14.80 3.26 -2.89
CA LEU A 70 -13.58 3.14 -2.09
C LEU A 70 -13.89 3.24 -0.60
N LYS A 71 -14.64 4.27 -0.19
CA LYS A 71 -15.03 4.50 1.21
C LYS A 71 -15.78 3.32 1.82
N HIS A 72 -16.60 2.64 1.02
CA HIS A 72 -17.39 1.48 1.45
C HIS A 72 -16.73 0.13 1.13
N GLY A 73 -15.48 0.11 0.68
CA GLY A 73 -14.74 -1.13 0.38
C GLY A 73 -15.40 -1.98 -0.70
N LYS A 74 -16.00 -1.36 -1.72
CA LYS A 74 -16.83 -2.03 -2.75
C LYS A 74 -16.05 -2.54 -3.96
N TYR A 75 -14.73 -2.47 -3.95
CA TYR A 75 -13.88 -3.12 -4.94
C TYR A 75 -12.56 -3.57 -4.32
N ARG A 76 -11.91 -4.52 -4.99
CA ARG A 76 -10.59 -5.05 -4.64
C ARG A 76 -9.51 -4.37 -5.49
N GLY A 77 -8.29 -4.31 -4.95
CA GLY A 77 -7.17 -3.69 -5.65
C GLY A 77 -7.29 -2.17 -5.74
N ALA A 78 -6.79 -1.59 -6.84
CA ALA A 78 -6.75 -0.14 -7.03
C ALA A 78 -7.92 0.36 -7.91
N GLY A 79 -8.52 1.49 -7.54
CA GLY A 79 -9.41 2.26 -8.42
C GLY A 79 -8.60 3.16 -9.34
N VAL A 80 -8.81 3.05 -10.66
CA VAL A 80 -8.07 3.81 -11.68
C VAL A 80 -9.05 4.66 -12.49
N LEU A 81 -8.86 5.98 -12.48
CA LEU A 81 -9.58 6.90 -13.36
C LEU A 81 -8.89 6.91 -14.74
N SER A 82 -9.65 6.61 -15.78
CA SER A 82 -9.18 6.69 -17.16
C SER A 82 -9.48 8.09 -17.69
N ILE A 83 -8.44 8.76 -18.20
CA ILE A 83 -8.51 10.10 -18.80
C ILE A 83 -8.35 9.88 -20.30
N GLU A 84 -9.43 9.40 -20.93
CA GLU A 84 -9.52 9.17 -22.37
C GLU A 84 -10.40 10.24 -23.02
#